data_AF-E2BPD1-F1
#
_entry.id   AF-E2BPD1-F1
#
_cell.length_a   1.000
_cell.length_b   1.000
_cell.length_c   1.000
_cell.angle_alpha   90.00
_cell.angle_beta   90.00
_cell.angle_gamma   90.00
#
_symmetry.space_group_name_H-M   'P 1'
#
loop_
_entity.id
_entity.type
_entity.pdbx_description
1 polymer ?
#
loop_
_entity_poly.entity_id
_entity_poly.type
_entity_poly.pdbx_seq_one_letter_code
_entity_poly.pdbx_strand_id
1 'polypeptide(L)'
;MTKTHKEIALFMVQLCENQNYTEAQIISEISDKTQDLLNQLTSLATVQAPDGRKMISVEIFREKNLAPAVENFLINLAIAENLFML
;
A
#
# COMPACT_ATOMS: atom_id res chain seq x y z
N MET A 1 -13.23 -1.93 -7.36
CA MET A 1 -11.98 -1.35 -7.92
C MET A 1 -11.86 0.08 -7.40
N THR A 2 -10.85 0.39 -6.58
CA THR A 2 -10.66 1.75 -6.03
C THR A 2 -9.82 2.61 -6.97
N LYS A 3 -9.72 3.93 -6.70
CA LYS A 3 -8.79 4.83 -7.40
C LYS A 3 -7.35 4.28 -7.37
N THR A 4 -6.90 3.79 -6.22
CA THR A 4 -5.57 3.16 -6.05
C THR A 4 -5.36 1.99 -6.99
N HIS A 5 -6.35 1.09 -7.13
CA HIS A 5 -6.25 -0.04 -8.06
C HIS A 5 -6.09 0.43 -9.51
N LYS A 6 -6.82 1.49 -9.90
CA LYS A 6 -6.71 2.08 -11.25
C LYS A 6 -5.34 2.71 -11.48
N GLU A 7 -4.80 3.40 -10.49
CA GLU A 7 -3.48 4.05 -10.59
C GLU A 7 -2.33 3.03 -10.68
N ILE A 8 -2.39 1.94 -9.91
CA ILE A 8 -1.43 0.84 -10.02
C ILE A 8 -1.51 0.18 -11.40
N ALA A 9 -2.72 -0.11 -11.89
CA ALA A 9 -2.89 -0.68 -13.22
C ALA A 9 -2.36 0.22 -14.33
N LEU A 10 -2.67 1.53 -14.27
CA LEU A 10 -2.16 2.50 -15.24
C LEU A 10 -0.63 2.59 -15.22
N PHE A 11 -0.04 2.62 -14.03
CA PHE A 11 1.41 2.61 -13.87
C PHE A 11 2.05 1.38 -14.53
N MET A 12 1.50 0.18 -14.30
CA MET A 12 2.01 -1.05 -14.92
C MET A 12 1.91 -1.02 -16.44
N VAL A 13 0.82 -0.50 -17.00
CA VAL A 13 0.66 -0.36 -18.46
C VAL A 13 1.72 0.60 -19.02
N GLN A 14 1.89 1.77 -18.41
CA GLN A 14 2.88 2.76 -18.83
C GLN A 14 4.31 2.23 -18.77
N LEU A 15 4.62 1.41 -17.74
CA LEU A 15 5.93 0.78 -17.59
C LEU A 15 6.21 -0.21 -18.74
N CYS A 16 5.20 -0.99 -19.14
CA CYS A 16 5.29 -1.94 -20.25
C CYS A 16 5.34 -1.27 -21.63
N GLU A 17 4.70 -0.11 -21.81
CA GLU A 17 4.73 0.63 -23.07
C GLU A 17 6.11 1.23 -23.39
N ASN A 18 6.93 1.46 -22.36
CA ASN A 18 8.27 2.01 -22.53
C ASN A 18 9.30 0.90 -22.82
N GLN A 19 9.48 0.62 -24.11
CA GLN A 19 10.45 -0.37 -24.61
C GLN A 19 11.93 -0.02 -24.34
N ASN A 20 12.22 1.18 -23.82
CA ASN A 20 13.59 1.58 -23.49
C ASN A 20 14.04 1.12 -22.10
N TYR A 21 13.12 0.63 -21.26
CA TYR A 21 13.51 0.10 -19.96
C TYR A 21 14.15 -1.27 -20.08
N THR A 22 15.27 -1.43 -19.40
CA THR A 22 15.83 -2.74 -19.08
C THR A 22 14.98 -3.43 -18.02
N GLU A 23 15.07 -4.75 -17.95
CA GLU A 23 14.39 -5.55 -16.91
C GLU A 23 14.73 -5.05 -15.49
N ALA A 24 15.98 -4.70 -15.23
CA ALA A 24 16.42 -4.15 -13.95
C ALA A 24 15.72 -2.82 -13.61
N GLN A 25 15.51 -1.94 -14.60
CA GLN A 25 14.78 -0.70 -14.40
C GLN A 25 13.30 -0.96 -14.13
N ILE A 26 12.67 -1.90 -14.85
CA ILE A 26 11.28 -2.30 -14.59
C ILE A 26 11.11 -2.80 -13.16
N ILE A 27 12.01 -3.66 -12.69
CA ILE A 27 12.01 -4.17 -11.31
C ILE A 27 12.15 -3.02 -10.30
N SER A 28 13.08 -2.09 -10.55
CA SER A 28 13.29 -0.93 -9.68
C SER A 28 12.03 -0.07 -9.57
N GLU A 29 11.42 0.28 -10.69
CA GLU A 29 10.21 1.13 -10.73
C GLU A 29 9.03 0.46 -9.98
N ILE A 30 8.83 -0.85 -10.16
CA ILE A 30 7.80 -1.61 -9.43
C ILE A 30 8.10 -1.63 -7.93
N SER A 31 9.36 -1.83 -7.57
CA SER A 31 9.81 -1.82 -6.17
C SER A 31 9.55 -0.46 -5.53
N ASP A 32 9.93 0.62 -6.20
CA ASP A 32 9.73 2.00 -5.71
C ASP A 32 8.25 2.32 -5.55
N LYS A 33 7.42 1.95 -6.53
CA LYS A 33 5.96 2.13 -6.45
C LYS A 33 5.33 1.33 -5.30
N THR A 34 5.82 0.12 -5.07
CA THR A 34 5.38 -0.71 -3.94
C THR A 34 5.77 -0.06 -2.63
N GLN A 35 7.02 0.42 -2.51
CA GLN A 35 7.50 1.07 -1.30
C GLN A 35 6.72 2.35 -0.99
N ASP A 36 6.35 3.15 -2.00
CA ASP A 36 5.50 4.32 -1.83
C ASP A 36 4.14 3.97 -1.22
N LEU A 37 3.51 2.89 -1.71
CA LEU A 37 2.25 2.40 -1.17
C LEU A 37 2.39 1.94 0.29
N LEU A 38 3.48 1.25 0.61
CA LEU A 38 3.78 0.81 1.97
C LEU A 38 4.08 1.98 2.92
N ASN A 39 4.77 3.01 2.44
CA ASN A 39 5.04 4.23 3.21
C ASN A 39 3.74 4.96 3.54
N GLN A 40 2.81 5.05 2.58
CA GLN A 40 1.48 5.62 2.81
C GLN A 40 0.71 4.82 3.87
N LEU A 41 0.74 3.49 3.79
CA LEU A 41 0.11 2.63 4.79
C LEU A 41 0.73 2.82 6.18
N THR A 42 2.07 2.79 6.27
CA THR A 42 2.81 2.93 7.53
C THR A 42 2.60 4.29 8.17
N SER A 43 2.33 5.34 7.39
CA SER A 43 1.97 6.66 7.90
C SER A 43 0.67 6.66 8.73
N LEU A 44 -0.18 5.64 8.55
CA LEU A 44 -1.40 5.43 9.32
C LEU A 44 -1.15 4.67 10.63
N ALA A 45 0.03 4.09 10.84
CA ALA A 45 0.34 3.29 12.02
C ALA A 45 0.58 4.18 13.24
N THR A 46 -0.35 4.18 14.19
CA THR A 46 -0.28 5.00 15.41
C THR A 46 -0.19 4.18 16.70
N VAL A 47 -0.46 2.87 16.65
CA VAL A 47 -0.45 2.00 17.83
C VAL A 47 0.95 1.42 18.00
N GLN A 48 1.50 1.47 19.21
CA GLN A 48 2.81 0.87 19.50
C GLN A 48 2.63 -0.54 20.07
N ALA A 49 3.18 -1.53 19.39
CA ALA A 49 3.23 -2.90 19.85
C ALA A 49 4.26 -3.07 20.99
N PRO A 50 4.16 -4.15 21.79
CA PRO A 50 5.09 -4.43 22.89
C PRO A 50 6.56 -4.53 22.46
N ASP A 51 6.82 -4.88 21.20
CA ASP A 51 8.16 -4.94 20.60
C ASP A 51 8.66 -3.61 20.04
N GLY A 52 7.90 -2.52 20.22
CA GLY A 52 8.23 -1.17 19.78
C GLY A 52 7.81 -0.85 18.34
N ARG A 53 7.30 -1.81 17.56
CA ARG A 53 6.82 -1.56 16.18
C ARG A 53 5.53 -0.74 16.18
N LYS A 54 5.38 0.12 15.18
CA LYS A 54 4.11 0.83 14.93
C LYS A 54 3.19 -0.07 14.12
N MET A 55 1.96 -0.21 14.58
CA MET A 55 0.90 -1.01 13.98
C MET A 55 -0.34 -0.17 13.70
N ILE A 56 -1.18 -0.68 12.83
CA ILE A 56 -2.45 -0.08 12.42
C ILE A 56 -3.58 -0.87 13.06
N SER A 57 -4.51 -0.19 13.73
CA SER A 57 -5.72 -0.79 14.28
C SER A 57 -6.92 -0.54 13.36
N VAL A 58 -7.98 -1.34 13.53
CA VAL A 58 -9.24 -1.20 12.77
C VAL A 58 -9.89 0.16 12.96
N GLU A 59 -9.79 0.73 14.16
CA GLU A 59 -10.41 2.00 14.52
C GLU A 59 -9.89 3.15 13.65
N ILE A 60 -8.59 3.15 13.30
CA ILE A 60 -7.96 4.18 12.46
C ILE A 60 -8.63 4.25 11.08
N PHE A 61 -9.02 3.10 10.53
CA PHE A 61 -9.71 3.05 9.24
C PHE A 61 -11.17 3.52 9.36
N ARG A 62 -11.85 3.16 10.46
CA ARG A 62 -13.23 3.60 10.76
C ARG A 62 -13.32 5.11 10.97
N GLU A 63 -12.39 5.69 11.73
CA GLU A 63 -12.34 7.14 12.00
C GLU A 63 -12.14 7.98 10.74
N LYS A 64 -11.37 7.45 9.78
CA LYS A 64 -11.11 8.13 8.50
C LYS A 64 -12.29 8.09 7.52
N ASN A 65 -13.39 7.40 7.87
CA ASN A 65 -14.59 7.28 7.06
C ASN A 65 -14.29 6.93 5.58
N LEU A 66 -13.38 5.97 5.40
CA LEU A 66 -12.94 5.54 4.08
C LEU A 66 -14.06 4.78 3.37
N ALA A 67 -14.09 4.85 2.03
CA ALA A 67 -14.99 4.00 1.28
C ALA A 67 -14.69 2.52 1.58
N PRO A 68 -15.70 1.63 1.71
CA PRO A 68 -15.49 0.23 2.13
C PRO A 68 -14.47 -0.54 1.28
N ALA A 69 -14.39 -0.24 -0.01
CA ALA A 69 -13.41 -0.87 -0.90
C ALA A 69 -11.96 -0.42 -0.64
N VAL A 70 -11.76 0.81 -0.15
CA VAL A 70 -10.44 1.33 0.24
C VAL A 70 -10.05 0.79 1.60
N GLU A 71 -10.97 0.76 2.55
CA GLU A 71 -10.76 0.18 3.88
C GLU A 71 -10.34 -1.29 3.79
N ASN A 72 -11.11 -2.13 3.08
CA ASN A 72 -10.78 -3.54 2.90
C ASN A 72 -9.41 -3.75 2.23
N PHE A 73 -9.07 -2.90 1.26
CA PHE A 73 -7.77 -2.96 0.59
C PHE A 73 -6.63 -2.66 1.56
N LEU A 74 -6.73 -1.59 2.36
CA LEU A 74 -5.69 -1.21 3.32
C LEU A 74 -5.57 -2.22 4.47
N ILE A 75 -6.68 -2.79 4.94
CA ILE A 75 -6.67 -3.87 5.94
C ILE A 75 -5.93 -5.09 5.40
N ASN A 76 -6.29 -5.57 4.20
CA ASN A 76 -5.63 -6.72 3.59
C ASN A 76 -4.13 -6.46 3.36
N LEU A 77 -3.77 -5.25 2.94
CA LEU A 77 -2.37 -4.86 2.78
C LEU A 77 -1.63 -4.84 4.14
N ALA A 78 -2.23 -4.25 5.18
CA ALA A 78 -1.63 -4.23 6.52
C ALA A 78 -1.45 -5.64 7.10
N ILE A 79 -2.39 -6.56 6.83
CA ILE A 79 -2.27 -7.97 7.22
C ILE A 79 -1.10 -8.63 6.47
N ALA A 80 -1.00 -8.43 5.15
CA ALA A 80 0.08 -9.00 4.33
C ALA A 80 1.47 -8.53 4.79
N GLU A 81 1.58 -7.28 5.23
CA GLU A 81 2.82 -6.65 5.69
C GLU A 81 3.10 -6.87 7.19
N ASN A 82 2.24 -7.62 7.90
CA ASN A 82 2.34 -7.85 9.34
C ASN A 82 2.34 -6.54 10.17
N LEU A 83 1.57 -5.55 9.71
CA LEU A 83 1.40 -4.22 10.32
C LEU A 83 0.01 -4.02 10.96
N PHE A 84 -0.80 -5.06 11.05
CA PHE A 84 -2.19 -4.98 11.50
C PHE A 84 -2.40 -5.56 12.90
N MET A 85 -3.12 -4.85 13.75
CA MET A 85 -3.54 -5.29 15.08
C MET A 85 -5.08 -5.40 15.11
N LEU A 86 -5.57 -6.57 15.51
CA LEU A 86 -6.99 -6.89 15.68
C LEU A 86 -7.57 -6.30 16.97
#